data_AF-A0AAW0D4C9-F1
#
_entry.id   AF-A0AAW0D4C9-F1
#
_cell.length_a   1.000
_cell.length_b   1.000
_cell.length_c   1.000
_cell.angle_alpha   90.00
_cell.angle_beta   90.00
_cell.angle_gamma   90.00
#
_symmetry.space_group_name_H-M   'P 1'
#
loop_
_entity.id
_entity.type
_entity.pdbx_description
1 polymer ?
#
loop_
_entity_poly.entity_id
_entity_poly.type
_entity_poly.pdbx_seq_one_letter_code
_entity_poly.pdbx_strand_id
1 'polypeptide(L)'
;MPSKLHLKRTPEEEAARRLRKKEKKAAKRHRTDDGDSEKRKRRRHTRSLTPPPRKWDSSDEDGEFIGPEPAAASSSHSYTNDYTRKPDYDAIQAELEEQRFREKLSSAFDEDEAYDAIEARFNSFAHVPMHWGGSGGREKQRVNFDDDGFMGLDPMTMDEEDYAEWVRRGMYRKTHAQEYEEQERKKSERAAKREKEKAIQAETERLERAAAEERKRKKHEKENRRWAYAREEYHSRWQELLSSAGTSQSQLGFRNIPWPVLSAHRQKPEKKDILEDPISVSLDDLNRDAITSFLLLSTYDSKERKDKLRETFLRFHPDKFEGRFMQRVRPDDQEKVRMGLASVVRVLNDLMGEGG
;
A
#
# COMPACT_ATOMS: atom_id res chain seq x y z
N MET A 1 -27.54 35.13 -47.14
CA MET A 1 -26.93 34.75 -45.86
C MET A 1 -25.53 34.21 -46.13
N PRO A 2 -24.45 34.99 -45.91
CA PRO A 2 -23.09 34.55 -46.21
C PRO A 2 -22.62 33.46 -45.24
N SER A 3 -22.19 32.33 -45.78
CA SER A 3 -21.63 31.17 -45.06
C SER A 3 -20.25 31.50 -44.49
N LYS A 4 -20.07 31.34 -43.17
CA LYS A 4 -18.79 31.57 -42.48
C LYS A 4 -17.74 30.57 -42.95
N LEU A 5 -16.67 31.09 -43.55
CA LEU A 5 -15.49 30.34 -43.98
C LEU A 5 -14.72 29.86 -42.74
N HIS A 6 -14.65 28.55 -42.53
CA HIS A 6 -13.82 27.95 -41.49
C HIS A 6 -12.37 27.86 -41.98
N LEU A 7 -11.51 28.79 -41.54
CA LEU A 7 -10.07 28.65 -41.75
C LEU A 7 -9.56 27.41 -41.02
N LYS A 8 -8.76 26.59 -41.72
CA LYS A 8 -8.08 25.43 -41.14
C LYS A 8 -7.10 25.94 -40.07
N ARG A 9 -7.14 25.34 -38.89
CA ARG A 9 -6.25 25.67 -37.77
C ARG A 9 -4.79 25.38 -38.12
N THR A 10 -3.89 26.20 -37.61
CA THR A 10 -2.45 25.96 -37.75
C THR A 10 -2.02 24.75 -36.92
N PRO A 11 -0.95 24.02 -37.31
CA PRO A 11 -0.45 22.85 -36.58
C PRO A 11 -0.12 23.15 -35.10
N GLU A 12 0.33 24.37 -34.84
CA GLU A 12 0.67 24.85 -33.50
C GLU A 12 -0.57 25.04 -32.62
N GLU A 13 -1.66 25.59 -33.17
CA GLU A 13 -2.95 25.70 -32.46
C GLU A 13 -3.55 24.32 -32.16
N GLU A 14 -3.34 23.34 -33.04
CA GLU A 14 -3.78 21.97 -32.83
C GLU A 14 -2.97 21.27 -31.72
N ALA A 15 -1.65 21.49 -31.65
CA ALA A 15 -0.80 20.97 -30.58
C ALA A 15 -1.18 21.54 -29.21
N ALA A 16 -1.37 22.86 -29.11
CA ALA A 16 -1.83 23.52 -27.89
C ALA A 16 -3.21 23.01 -27.44
N ARG A 17 -4.12 22.77 -28.39
CA ARG A 17 -5.44 22.19 -28.11
C ARG A 17 -5.33 20.75 -27.62
N ARG A 18 -4.40 19.93 -28.14
CA ARG A 18 -4.16 18.56 -27.65
C ARG A 18 -3.60 18.56 -26.23
N LEU A 19 -2.69 19.47 -25.89
CA LEU A 19 -2.19 19.63 -24.52
C LEU A 19 -3.31 20.04 -23.56
N ARG A 20 -4.09 21.08 -23.90
CA ARG A 20 -5.23 21.52 -23.09
C ARG A 20 -6.30 20.44 -22.94
N LYS A 21 -6.50 19.59 -23.96
CA LYS A 21 -7.42 18.44 -23.90
C LYS A 21 -6.88 17.32 -23.01
N LYS A 22 -5.56 17.05 -23.03
CA LYS A 22 -4.90 16.08 -22.14
C LYS A 22 -4.96 16.55 -20.69
N GLU A 23 -4.65 17.82 -20.44
CA GLU A 23 -4.71 18.43 -19.10
C GLU A 23 -6.13 18.44 -18.54
N LYS A 24 -7.14 18.83 -19.34
CA LYS A 24 -8.55 18.72 -18.94
C LYS A 24 -8.97 17.27 -18.67
N LYS A 25 -8.45 16.29 -19.42
CA LYS A 25 -8.75 14.87 -19.20
C LYS A 25 -8.08 14.33 -17.93
N ALA A 26 -6.85 14.76 -17.63
CA ALA A 26 -6.15 14.45 -16.40
C ALA A 26 -6.84 15.07 -15.18
N ALA A 27 -7.21 16.35 -15.26
CA ALA A 27 -7.97 17.03 -14.22
C ALA A 27 -9.36 16.40 -13.99
N LYS A 28 -10.02 15.93 -15.06
CA LYS A 28 -11.29 15.22 -14.95
C LYS A 28 -11.12 13.84 -14.27
N ARG A 29 -10.04 13.10 -14.58
CA ARG A 29 -9.70 11.83 -13.90
C ARG A 29 -9.44 12.05 -12.41
N HIS A 30 -8.66 13.07 -12.06
CA HIS A 30 -8.42 13.42 -10.65
C HIS A 30 -9.70 13.78 -9.90
N ARG A 31 -10.67 14.41 -10.58
CA ARG A 31 -12.00 14.70 -9.99
C ARG A 31 -12.94 13.49 -9.91
N THR A 32 -12.68 12.41 -10.66
CA THR A 32 -13.53 11.20 -10.59
C THR A 32 -13.03 10.23 -9.53
N ASP A 33 -11.75 10.29 -9.17
CA ASP A 33 -11.12 9.43 -8.16
C ASP A 33 -11.39 9.88 -6.72
N ASP A 34 -11.54 11.20 -6.49
CA ASP A 34 -11.72 11.77 -5.15
C ASP A 34 -13.19 11.92 -4.70
N GLY A 35 -14.23 11.53 -5.48
CA GLY A 35 -15.59 11.72 -4.95
C GLY A 35 -16.85 11.40 -5.76
N ASP A 36 -16.85 10.55 -6.79
CA ASP A 36 -18.11 10.28 -7.53
C ASP A 36 -18.24 8.86 -8.11
N SER A 37 -18.12 7.82 -7.27
CA SER A 37 -18.50 6.46 -7.65
C SER A 37 -19.93 6.07 -7.24
N GLU A 38 -20.65 6.86 -6.43
CA GLU A 38 -21.91 6.40 -5.82
C GLU A 38 -23.22 6.86 -6.45
N LYS A 39 -23.26 7.81 -7.41
CA LYS A 39 -24.56 8.34 -7.90
C LYS A 39 -25.04 7.87 -9.27
N ARG A 40 -24.35 6.94 -9.95
CA ARG A 40 -24.73 6.52 -11.32
C ARG A 40 -25.40 5.16 -11.51
N LYS A 41 -25.68 4.37 -10.47
CA LYS A 41 -26.35 3.05 -10.63
C LYS A 41 -27.76 2.91 -10.05
N ARG A 42 -28.48 4.01 -9.84
CA ARG A 42 -29.91 3.96 -9.49
C ARG A 42 -30.80 4.52 -10.59
N ARG A 43 -30.87 3.82 -11.73
CA ARG A 43 -32.05 3.84 -12.60
C ARG A 43 -32.07 2.60 -13.52
N ARG A 44 -33.08 1.76 -13.28
CA ARG A 44 -33.62 0.66 -14.12
C ARG A 44 -32.92 -0.71 -14.07
N HIS A 45 -33.43 -1.63 -13.24
CA HIS A 45 -34.34 -2.69 -13.68
C HIS A 45 -34.86 -3.49 -12.45
N THR A 46 -36.05 -3.14 -11.97
CA THR A 46 -36.92 -4.11 -11.29
C THR A 46 -37.98 -4.52 -12.30
N ARG A 47 -38.20 -5.85 -12.41
CA ARG A 47 -39.21 -6.61 -13.20
C ARG A 47 -38.50 -7.57 -14.15
N SER A 48 -38.93 -8.80 -14.35
CA SER A 48 -39.97 -9.65 -13.74
C SER A 48 -39.79 -10.98 -14.46
N LEU A 49 -40.00 -12.10 -13.77
CA LEU A 49 -40.01 -13.43 -14.36
C LEU A 49 -41.17 -13.55 -15.35
N THR A 50 -40.95 -13.27 -16.63
CA THR A 50 -41.76 -13.74 -17.77
C THR A 50 -40.88 -13.73 -19.03
N PRO A 51 -40.88 -14.80 -19.84
CA PRO A 51 -40.11 -14.85 -21.08
C PRO A 51 -40.87 -14.10 -22.20
N PRO A 52 -40.22 -13.25 -23.01
CA PRO A 52 -40.91 -12.61 -24.13
C PRO A 52 -40.89 -13.50 -25.38
N PRO A 53 -41.94 -13.42 -26.22
CA PRO A 53 -42.03 -14.15 -27.47
C PRO A 53 -41.18 -13.47 -28.55
N ARG A 54 -40.65 -14.29 -29.46
CA ARG A 54 -39.92 -13.88 -30.67
C ARG A 54 -40.87 -13.18 -31.67
N LYS A 55 -40.49 -12.00 -32.15
CA LYS A 55 -40.87 -11.40 -33.45
C LYS A 55 -39.69 -10.49 -33.87
N TRP A 56 -38.84 -10.92 -34.80
CA TRP A 56 -38.88 -10.59 -36.23
C TRP A 56 -39.15 -9.12 -36.53
N ASP A 57 -38.08 -8.47 -37.01
CA ASP A 57 -37.99 -7.64 -38.20
C ASP A 57 -38.80 -6.34 -38.31
N SER A 58 -38.11 -5.36 -38.88
CA SER A 58 -38.57 -4.37 -39.84
C SER A 58 -38.53 -2.89 -39.44
N SER A 59 -37.77 -2.17 -40.28
CA SER A 59 -37.99 -0.84 -40.88
C SER A 59 -38.08 0.44 -40.06
N ASP A 60 -37.26 1.39 -40.54
CA ASP A 60 -37.61 2.76 -40.94
C ASP A 60 -38.95 3.34 -40.46
N GLU A 61 -38.88 4.48 -39.76
CA GLU A 61 -39.42 5.78 -40.21
C GLU A 61 -39.42 6.78 -39.04
N ASP A 62 -38.70 7.89 -39.24
CA ASP A 62 -39.17 9.28 -39.17
C ASP A 62 -40.34 9.62 -38.23
N GLY A 63 -40.13 10.57 -37.30
CA GLY A 63 -41.22 11.08 -36.48
C GLY A 63 -40.85 12.09 -35.40
N GLU A 64 -40.56 13.31 -35.85
CA GLU A 64 -40.94 14.60 -35.27
C GLU A 64 -41.57 14.70 -33.84
N PHE A 65 -41.07 15.71 -33.10
CA PHE A 65 -41.86 16.82 -32.50
C PHE A 65 -42.27 16.79 -30.99
N ILE A 66 -42.17 18.01 -30.40
CA ILE A 66 -42.67 18.57 -29.10
C ILE A 66 -42.07 17.98 -27.82
N GLY A 67 -41.51 18.72 -26.85
CA GLY A 67 -41.41 20.14 -26.50
C GLY A 67 -40.88 20.22 -25.05
N PRO A 68 -40.42 21.38 -24.54
CA PRO A 68 -39.78 21.47 -23.22
C PRO A 68 -40.80 21.79 -22.12
N GLU A 69 -40.78 21.06 -21.02
CA GLU A 69 -41.52 21.42 -19.80
C GLU A 69 -40.61 21.62 -18.58
N PRO A 70 -41.05 22.46 -17.62
CA PRO A 70 -40.19 23.41 -16.94
C PRO A 70 -39.72 22.97 -15.54
N ALA A 71 -38.75 23.74 -15.04
CA ALA A 71 -38.17 23.61 -13.72
C ALA A 71 -39.18 23.83 -12.59
N ALA A 72 -39.29 22.87 -11.68
CA ALA A 72 -39.83 23.09 -10.35
C ALA A 72 -38.68 23.20 -9.36
N ALA A 73 -38.51 24.41 -8.83
CA ALA A 73 -37.75 24.67 -7.62
C ALA A 73 -38.56 24.18 -6.41
N SER A 74 -37.91 23.49 -5.46
CA SER A 74 -37.80 23.95 -4.06
C SER A 74 -37.45 22.80 -3.12
N SER A 75 -36.48 23.09 -2.25
CA SER A 75 -36.46 22.81 -0.82
C SER A 75 -36.57 21.35 -0.35
N SER A 76 -35.50 20.85 0.27
CA SER A 76 -35.46 20.74 1.74
C SER A 76 -34.22 19.98 2.21
N HIS A 77 -33.76 20.37 3.39
CA HIS A 77 -32.74 19.73 4.20
C HIS A 77 -32.87 18.20 4.24
N SER A 78 -31.76 17.50 3.98
CA SER A 78 -31.57 16.11 4.39
C SER A 78 -30.18 15.97 5.00
N TYR A 79 -30.09 16.31 6.29
CA TYR A 79 -29.06 15.77 7.16
C TYR A 79 -29.39 14.30 7.40
N THR A 80 -28.71 13.39 6.71
CA THR A 80 -28.83 11.96 6.97
C THR A 80 -27.44 11.36 7.12
N ASN A 81 -27.05 11.21 8.40
CA ASN A 81 -26.22 10.15 8.96
C ASN A 81 -25.34 9.36 7.98
N ASP A 82 -24.11 9.83 7.81
CA ASP A 82 -23.02 9.16 7.10
C ASP A 82 -22.12 8.34 8.05
N TYR A 83 -22.72 7.67 9.05
CA TYR A 83 -21.99 6.90 10.08
C TYR A 83 -22.37 5.42 10.15
N THR A 84 -22.99 4.89 9.10
CA THR A 84 -23.18 3.43 8.95
C THR A 84 -22.83 2.95 7.54
N ARG A 85 -21.78 3.53 6.92
CA ARG A 85 -21.11 2.86 5.81
C ARG A 85 -20.47 1.59 6.35
N LYS A 86 -21.27 0.52 6.35
CA LYS A 86 -20.76 -0.84 6.44
C LYS A 86 -19.65 -0.93 5.39
N PRO A 87 -18.45 -1.43 5.75
CA PRO A 87 -17.40 -1.63 4.77
C PRO A 87 -18.01 -2.38 3.58
N ASP A 88 -17.75 -1.88 2.38
CA ASP A 88 -18.30 -2.44 1.15
C ASP A 88 -17.64 -3.80 0.95
N TYR A 89 -18.23 -4.84 1.53
CA TYR A 89 -17.67 -6.18 1.59
C TYR A 89 -17.40 -6.73 0.19
N ASP A 90 -18.19 -6.31 -0.80
CA ASP A 90 -17.99 -6.66 -2.21
C ASP A 90 -16.72 -6.04 -2.78
N ALA A 91 -16.38 -4.79 -2.39
CA ALA A 91 -15.15 -4.13 -2.82
C ALA A 91 -13.91 -4.76 -2.16
N ILE A 92 -14.00 -5.10 -0.87
CA ILE A 92 -12.93 -5.78 -0.13
C ILE A 92 -12.73 -7.20 -0.69
N GLN A 93 -13.82 -7.89 -1.05
CA GLN A 93 -13.76 -9.21 -1.66
C GLN A 93 -13.15 -9.15 -3.06
N ALA A 94 -13.51 -8.15 -3.87
CA ALA A 94 -12.91 -7.96 -5.19
C ALA A 94 -11.41 -7.64 -5.11
N GLU A 95 -10.98 -6.83 -4.14
CA GLU A 95 -9.56 -6.55 -3.92
C GLU A 95 -8.78 -7.80 -3.47
N LEU A 96 -9.37 -8.61 -2.60
CA LEU A 96 -8.78 -9.90 -2.19
C LEU A 96 -8.74 -10.91 -3.33
N GLU A 97 -9.77 -10.94 -4.19
CA GLU A 97 -9.78 -11.78 -5.39
C GLU A 97 -8.75 -11.31 -6.42
N GLU A 98 -8.57 -9.99 -6.61
CA GLU A 98 -7.53 -9.43 -7.47
C GLU A 98 -6.12 -9.72 -6.91
N GLN A 99 -5.92 -9.62 -5.60
CA GLN A 99 -4.66 -9.99 -4.95
C GLN A 99 -4.37 -11.49 -5.11
N ARG A 100 -5.37 -12.36 -4.88
CA ARG A 100 -5.23 -13.80 -5.13
C ARG A 100 -4.95 -14.10 -6.59
N PHE A 101 -5.57 -13.37 -7.51
CA PHE A 101 -5.30 -13.53 -8.94
C PHE A 101 -3.88 -13.11 -9.31
N ARG A 102 -3.38 -12.01 -8.73
CA ARG A 102 -1.98 -11.57 -8.87
C ARG A 102 -1.00 -12.58 -8.28
N GLU A 103 -1.24 -13.06 -7.06
CA GLU A 103 -0.40 -14.09 -6.43
C GLU A 103 -0.42 -15.39 -7.22
N LYS A 104 -1.58 -15.78 -7.77
CA LYS A 104 -1.69 -16.95 -8.63
C LYS A 104 -0.91 -16.77 -9.94
N LEU A 105 -0.90 -15.57 -10.51
CA LEU A 105 -0.07 -15.26 -11.68
C LEU A 105 1.42 -15.26 -11.34
N SER A 106 1.84 -14.67 -10.20
CA SER A 106 3.25 -14.69 -9.80
C SER A 106 3.73 -16.12 -9.48
N SER A 107 2.93 -16.90 -8.77
CA SER A 107 3.24 -18.31 -8.48
C SER A 107 3.35 -19.17 -9.73
N ALA A 108 2.58 -18.86 -10.79
CA ALA A 108 2.69 -19.57 -12.06
C ALA A 108 4.02 -19.27 -12.78
N PHE A 109 4.58 -18.06 -12.64
CA PHE A 109 5.89 -17.74 -13.18
C PHE A 109 7.04 -18.35 -12.37
N ASP A 110 6.91 -18.42 -11.04
CA ASP A 110 7.90 -19.07 -10.18
C ASP A 110 7.97 -20.60 -10.41
N GLU A 111 6.85 -21.24 -10.76
CA GLU A 111 6.82 -22.66 -11.14
C GLU A 111 7.52 -22.92 -12.49
N ASP A 112 7.42 -22.02 -13.46
CA ASP A 112 8.11 -22.15 -14.75
C ASP A 112 9.63 -21.92 -14.62
N GLU A 113 10.08 -21.01 -13.75
CA GLU A 113 11.51 -20.81 -13.46
C GLU A 113 12.13 -22.05 -12.76
N ALA A 114 11.31 -22.84 -12.05
CA ALA A 114 11.73 -24.12 -11.49
C ALA A 114 11.94 -25.21 -12.55
N TYR A 115 11.21 -25.20 -13.67
CA TYR A 115 11.43 -26.16 -14.76
C TYR A 115 12.76 -25.91 -15.47
N ASP A 116 13.12 -24.66 -15.73
CA ASP A 116 14.42 -24.30 -16.30
C ASP A 116 15.58 -24.68 -15.36
N ALA A 117 15.40 -24.49 -14.04
CA ALA A 117 16.39 -24.88 -13.04
C ALA A 117 16.52 -26.40 -12.89
N ILE A 118 15.42 -27.15 -12.97
CA ILE A 118 15.42 -28.62 -12.92
C ILE A 118 16.02 -29.20 -14.20
N GLU A 119 15.74 -28.63 -15.37
CA GLU A 119 16.33 -29.03 -16.65
C GLU A 119 17.84 -28.77 -16.67
N ALA A 120 18.29 -27.60 -16.21
CA ALA A 120 19.72 -27.30 -16.04
C ALA A 120 20.40 -28.29 -15.09
N ARG A 121 19.72 -28.70 -14.01
CA ARG A 121 20.26 -29.65 -13.04
C ARG A 121 20.27 -31.09 -13.56
N PHE A 122 19.29 -31.52 -14.34
CA PHE A 122 19.28 -32.85 -14.98
C PHE A 122 20.38 -32.96 -16.04
N ASN A 123 20.58 -31.92 -16.84
CA ASN A 123 21.66 -31.86 -17.82
C ASN A 123 23.05 -31.86 -17.16
N SER A 124 23.17 -31.39 -15.92
CA SER A 124 24.44 -31.43 -15.16
C SER A 124 24.83 -32.84 -14.65
N PHE A 125 23.87 -33.76 -14.48
CA PHE A 125 24.10 -35.05 -13.82
C PHE A 125 24.24 -36.24 -14.79
N ALA A 126 23.72 -36.11 -16.02
CA ALA A 126 23.90 -37.12 -17.06
C ALA A 126 25.18 -36.84 -17.87
N HIS A 127 26.33 -37.25 -17.34
CA HIS A 127 27.57 -37.28 -18.11
C HIS A 127 27.51 -38.40 -19.15
N VAL A 128 26.82 -38.15 -20.27
CA VAL A 128 26.76 -39.06 -21.41
C VAL A 128 28.13 -39.04 -22.10
N PRO A 129 28.85 -40.18 -22.21
CA PRO A 129 30.13 -40.24 -22.89
C PRO A 129 30.03 -39.72 -24.33
N MET A 130 30.95 -38.82 -24.71
CA MET A 130 30.89 -38.00 -25.95
C MET A 130 30.76 -38.78 -27.26
N HIS A 131 31.01 -40.09 -27.27
CA HIS A 131 30.94 -40.92 -28.47
C HIS A 131 29.57 -41.57 -28.69
N TRP A 132 28.68 -41.59 -27.67
CA TRP A 132 27.28 -42.02 -27.80
C TRP A 132 26.31 -40.84 -27.85
N GLY A 133 26.70 -39.67 -27.32
CA GLY A 133 26.00 -38.40 -27.55
C GLY A 133 26.50 -37.77 -28.84
N GLY A 134 25.85 -38.08 -29.96
CA GLY A 134 26.26 -37.61 -31.30
C GLY A 134 26.64 -36.14 -31.31
N SER A 135 27.90 -35.83 -31.64
CA SER A 135 28.41 -34.51 -32.06
C SER A 135 27.91 -33.27 -31.29
N GLY A 136 27.55 -33.40 -30.01
CA GLY A 136 26.80 -32.37 -29.27
C GLY A 136 27.42 -31.89 -27.96
N GLY A 137 28.69 -32.22 -27.69
CA GLY A 137 29.28 -32.09 -26.35
C GLY A 137 30.56 -31.26 -26.21
N ARG A 138 31.08 -30.66 -27.29
CA ARG A 138 31.81 -29.41 -27.09
C ARG A 138 30.75 -28.33 -27.01
N GLU A 139 30.89 -27.43 -26.04
CA GLU A 139 30.49 -26.05 -26.21
C GLU A 139 31.21 -25.56 -27.48
N LYS A 140 30.71 -25.94 -28.68
CA LYS A 140 30.62 -25.01 -29.79
C LYS A 140 29.96 -23.86 -29.05
N GLN A 141 30.72 -22.82 -28.67
CA GLN A 141 30.14 -21.51 -28.39
C GLN A 141 28.99 -21.44 -29.37
N ARG A 142 27.74 -21.42 -28.90
CA ARG A 142 26.62 -21.20 -29.81
C ARG A 142 26.96 -19.83 -30.37
N VAL A 143 27.69 -19.83 -31.49
CA VAL A 143 28.09 -18.64 -32.20
C VAL A 143 26.73 -18.13 -32.55
N ASN A 144 26.30 -17.09 -31.84
CA ASN A 144 24.97 -16.56 -32.02
C ASN A 144 24.93 -16.24 -33.50
N PHE A 145 24.20 -17.05 -34.26
CA PHE A 145 24.20 -17.01 -35.70
C PHE A 145 23.58 -15.68 -36.17
N ASP A 146 23.05 -14.87 -35.26
CA ASP A 146 22.55 -13.51 -35.46
C ASP A 146 23.61 -12.42 -35.21
N ASP A 147 24.81 -12.77 -34.76
CA ASP A 147 25.89 -11.83 -34.43
C ASP A 147 26.91 -11.75 -35.59
N ASP A 148 27.42 -10.54 -35.85
CA ASP A 148 28.35 -10.28 -36.96
C ASP A 148 29.69 -11.00 -36.81
N GLY A 149 29.94 -11.59 -35.65
CA GLY A 149 31.07 -12.48 -35.38
C GLY A 149 31.11 -13.69 -36.31
N PHE A 150 29.97 -14.26 -36.74
CA PHE A 150 29.94 -15.45 -37.60
C PHE A 150 30.60 -15.23 -38.99
N MET A 151 30.57 -14.00 -39.50
CA MET A 151 31.15 -13.65 -40.81
C MET A 151 32.63 -13.30 -40.74
N GLY A 152 33.15 -13.05 -39.53
CA GLY A 152 34.57 -12.76 -39.28
C GLY A 152 35.43 -14.00 -39.00
N LEU A 153 34.83 -15.20 -38.92
CA LEU A 153 35.58 -16.45 -38.80
C LEU A 153 36.30 -16.78 -40.12
N ASP A 154 37.53 -17.27 -40.00
CA ASP A 154 38.34 -17.71 -41.13
C ASP A 154 37.68 -18.94 -41.80
N PRO A 155 37.22 -18.84 -43.07
CA PRO A 155 36.49 -19.90 -43.75
C PRO A 155 37.26 -21.23 -43.87
N MET A 156 38.61 -21.21 -43.77
CA MET A 156 39.45 -22.41 -43.82
C MET A 156 39.37 -23.28 -42.56
N THR A 157 38.80 -22.75 -41.48
CA THR A 157 38.67 -23.46 -40.20
C THR A 157 37.28 -24.05 -39.97
N MET A 158 36.34 -23.79 -40.88
CA MET A 158 34.95 -24.28 -40.82
C MET A 158 34.83 -25.66 -41.47
N ASP A 159 33.92 -26.48 -40.95
CA ASP A 159 33.55 -27.72 -41.62
C ASP A 159 32.76 -27.40 -42.91
N GLU A 160 32.62 -28.38 -43.81
CA GLU A 160 32.02 -28.16 -45.13
C GLU A 160 30.54 -27.74 -45.05
N GLU A 161 29.85 -28.14 -43.98
CA GLU A 161 28.44 -27.77 -43.72
C GLU A 161 28.34 -26.32 -43.22
N ASP A 162 29.15 -25.94 -42.24
CA ASP A 162 29.28 -24.57 -41.71
C ASP A 162 29.75 -23.60 -42.83
N TYR A 163 30.66 -24.04 -43.70
CA TYR A 163 31.10 -23.26 -44.87
C TYR A 163 29.97 -23.04 -45.87
N ALA A 164 29.18 -24.08 -46.18
CA ALA A 164 28.04 -23.95 -47.09
C ALA A 164 26.99 -22.96 -46.54
N GLU A 165 26.75 -22.98 -45.23
CA GLU A 165 25.87 -22.00 -44.57
C GLU A 165 26.45 -20.59 -44.56
N TRP A 166 27.76 -20.45 -44.31
CA TRP A 166 28.47 -19.17 -44.42
C TRP A 166 28.34 -18.56 -45.81
N VAL A 167 28.51 -19.35 -46.87
CA VAL A 167 28.33 -18.89 -48.26
C VAL A 167 26.87 -18.49 -48.53
N ARG A 168 25.88 -19.31 -48.12
CA ARG A 168 24.46 -18.97 -48.28
C ARG A 168 24.11 -17.66 -47.58
N ARG A 169 24.60 -17.45 -46.36
CA ARG A 169 24.37 -16.22 -45.57
C ARG A 169 25.13 -15.03 -46.11
N GLY A 170 26.36 -15.20 -46.59
CA GLY A 170 27.11 -14.15 -47.27
C GLY A 170 26.42 -13.69 -48.54
N MET A 171 25.86 -14.62 -49.31
CA MET A 171 25.05 -14.29 -50.49
C MET A 171 23.71 -13.64 -50.11
N TYR A 172 23.05 -14.11 -49.06
CA TYR A 172 21.81 -13.51 -48.57
C TYR A 172 22.02 -12.08 -48.07
N ARG A 173 23.06 -11.80 -47.27
CA ARG A 173 23.41 -10.44 -46.82
C ARG A 173 23.75 -9.50 -47.98
N LYS A 174 24.46 -9.99 -49.00
CA LYS A 174 24.79 -9.18 -50.20
C LYS A 174 23.55 -8.85 -51.03
N THR A 175 22.57 -9.75 -51.09
CA THR A 175 21.33 -9.56 -51.86
C THR A 175 20.24 -8.80 -51.08
N HIS A 176 20.22 -8.93 -49.75
CA HIS A 176 19.24 -8.33 -48.85
C HIS A 176 19.89 -7.27 -47.93
N ALA A 177 20.96 -6.61 -48.40
CA ALA A 177 21.67 -5.59 -47.62
C ALA A 177 20.74 -4.46 -47.15
N GLN A 178 19.81 -4.03 -48.01
CA GLN A 178 18.80 -3.01 -47.68
C GLN A 178 17.83 -3.48 -46.58
N GLU A 179 17.46 -4.77 -46.58
CA GLU A 179 16.57 -5.33 -45.56
C GLU A 179 17.27 -5.38 -44.19
N TYR A 180 18.56 -5.73 -44.18
CA TYR A 180 19.37 -5.71 -42.96
C TYR A 180 19.51 -4.31 -42.36
N GLU A 181 19.80 -3.30 -43.18
CA GLU A 181 19.88 -1.90 -42.71
C GLU A 181 18.54 -1.43 -42.14
N GLU A 182 17.40 -1.80 -42.76
CA GLU A 182 16.09 -1.47 -42.22
C GLU A 182 15.81 -2.20 -40.90
N GLN A 183 16.18 -3.47 -40.79
CA GLN A 183 16.07 -4.24 -39.54
C GLN A 183 16.94 -3.65 -38.42
N GLU A 184 18.16 -3.22 -38.70
CA GLU A 184 19.03 -2.56 -37.72
C GLU A 184 18.49 -1.20 -37.29
N ARG A 185 17.95 -0.41 -38.22
CA ARG A 185 17.25 0.84 -37.88
C ARG A 185 16.05 0.59 -36.98
N LYS A 186 15.28 -0.46 -37.26
CA LYS A 186 14.13 -0.85 -36.44
C LYS A 186 14.54 -1.40 -35.06
N LYS A 187 15.65 -2.13 -34.98
CA LYS A 187 16.21 -2.68 -33.74
C LYS A 187 16.75 -1.55 -32.85
N SER A 188 17.50 -0.61 -33.41
CA SER A 188 18.01 0.56 -32.70
C SER A 188 16.89 1.51 -32.26
N GLU A 189 15.85 1.73 -33.07
CA GLU A 189 14.68 2.52 -32.65
C GLU A 189 13.93 1.86 -31.48
N ARG A 190 13.73 0.53 -31.54
CA ARG A 190 13.11 -0.23 -30.45
C ARG A 190 13.96 -0.21 -29.18
N ALA A 191 15.27 -0.33 -29.31
CA ALA A 191 16.20 -0.23 -28.18
C ALA A 191 16.15 1.16 -27.53
N ALA A 192 16.24 2.23 -28.34
CA ALA A 192 16.14 3.61 -27.87
C ALA A 192 14.78 3.90 -27.21
N LYS A 193 13.68 3.31 -27.70
CA LYS A 193 12.36 3.43 -27.07
C LYS A 193 12.31 2.73 -25.71
N ARG A 194 12.84 1.51 -25.63
CA ARG A 194 12.94 0.73 -24.37
C ARG A 194 13.79 1.45 -23.33
N GLU A 195 14.90 2.07 -23.73
CA GLU A 195 15.76 2.84 -22.83
C GLU A 195 15.04 4.07 -22.28
N LYS A 196 14.32 4.83 -23.12
CA LYS A 196 13.51 5.96 -22.67
C LYS A 196 12.41 5.54 -21.70
N GLU A 197 11.72 4.44 -21.99
CA GLU A 197 10.68 3.90 -21.11
C GLU A 197 11.26 3.43 -19.77
N LYS A 198 12.39 2.72 -19.78
CA LYS A 198 13.12 2.33 -18.57
C LYS A 198 13.59 3.54 -17.76
N ALA A 199 14.06 4.61 -18.42
CA ALA A 199 14.47 5.84 -17.74
C ALA A 199 13.29 6.53 -17.05
N ILE A 200 12.14 6.62 -17.73
CA ILE A 200 10.91 7.18 -17.15
C ILE A 200 10.44 6.30 -15.98
N GLN A 201 10.45 4.98 -16.14
CA GLN A 201 10.05 4.05 -15.09
C GLN A 201 10.95 4.18 -13.85
N ALA A 202 12.26 4.23 -14.04
CA ALA A 202 13.22 4.42 -12.95
C ALA A 202 13.05 5.77 -12.25
N GLU A 203 12.72 6.84 -12.98
CA GLU A 203 12.41 8.15 -12.39
C GLU A 203 11.12 8.10 -11.55
N THR A 204 10.08 7.44 -12.06
CA THR A 204 8.81 7.27 -11.31
C THR A 204 8.98 6.41 -10.06
N GLU A 205 9.74 5.32 -10.15
CA GLU A 205 10.00 4.44 -9.01
C GLU A 205 10.82 5.16 -7.94
N ARG A 206 11.82 5.96 -8.35
CA ARG A 206 12.61 6.77 -7.42
C ARG A 206 11.74 7.78 -6.68
N LEU A 207 10.80 8.43 -7.39
CA LEU A 207 9.89 9.40 -6.78
C LEU A 207 8.89 8.72 -5.83
N GLU A 208 8.35 7.56 -6.22
CA GLU A 208 7.43 6.77 -5.39
C GLU A 208 8.11 6.26 -4.11
N ARG A 209 9.35 5.76 -4.22
CA ARG A 209 10.14 5.32 -3.07
C ARG A 209 10.37 6.46 -2.08
N ALA A 210 10.73 7.65 -2.57
CA ALA A 210 10.90 8.83 -1.73
C ALA A 210 9.58 9.23 -1.04
N ALA A 211 8.45 9.19 -1.76
CA ALA A 211 7.14 9.49 -1.18
C ALA A 211 6.70 8.45 -0.13
N ALA A 212 7.02 7.17 -0.33
CA ALA A 212 6.75 6.10 0.62
C ALA A 212 7.58 6.25 1.91
N GLU A 213 8.86 6.60 1.79
CA GLU A 213 9.73 6.89 2.94
C GLU A 213 9.26 8.12 3.73
N GLU A 214 8.84 9.19 3.05
CA GLU A 214 8.27 10.36 3.72
C GLU A 214 7.00 10.01 4.51
N ARG A 215 6.10 9.21 3.93
CA ARG A 215 4.89 8.74 4.61
C ARG A 215 5.24 7.91 5.86
N LYS A 216 6.22 7.02 5.77
CA LYS A 216 6.71 6.23 6.91
C LYS A 216 7.29 7.14 8.00
N ARG A 217 8.12 8.13 7.62
CA ARG A 217 8.69 9.10 8.57
C ARG A 217 7.61 9.89 9.29
N LYS A 218 6.61 10.39 8.55
CA LYS A 218 5.49 11.15 9.10
C LYS A 218 4.62 10.31 10.05
N LYS A 219 4.41 9.02 9.73
CA LYS A 219 3.69 8.10 10.62
C LYS A 219 4.44 7.92 11.94
N HIS A 220 5.75 7.64 11.86
CA HIS A 220 6.59 7.48 13.05
C HIS A 220 6.69 8.75 13.89
N GLU A 221 6.79 9.92 13.25
CA GLU A 221 6.79 11.22 13.96
C GLU A 221 5.47 11.46 14.71
N LYS A 222 4.33 11.16 14.09
CA LYS A 222 3.02 11.25 14.74
C LYS A 222 2.91 10.31 15.93
N GLU A 223 3.36 9.07 15.78
CA GLU A 223 3.40 8.09 16.88
C GLU A 223 4.31 8.56 18.01
N ASN A 224 5.52 9.05 17.69
CA ASN A 224 6.42 9.62 18.69
C ASN A 224 5.81 10.81 19.44
N ARG A 225 5.13 11.70 18.72
CA ARG A 225 4.42 12.84 19.33
C ARG A 225 3.29 12.35 20.23
N ARG A 226 2.56 11.32 19.81
CA ARG A 226 1.52 10.65 20.58
C ARG A 226 2.06 10.12 21.91
N TRP A 227 3.18 9.42 21.86
CA TRP A 227 3.87 8.88 23.04
C TRP A 227 4.41 9.98 23.95
N ALA A 228 5.02 11.03 23.38
CA ALA A 228 5.53 12.16 24.15
C ALA A 228 4.41 12.85 24.94
N TYR A 229 3.28 13.14 24.28
CA TYR A 229 2.12 13.75 24.92
C TYR A 229 1.53 12.86 26.02
N ALA A 230 1.39 11.56 25.78
CA ALA A 230 0.89 10.63 26.78
C ALA A 230 1.79 10.57 28.03
N ARG A 231 3.11 10.68 27.86
CA ARG A 231 4.05 10.75 28.99
C ARG A 231 3.94 12.06 29.75
N GLU A 232 3.86 13.19 29.05
CA GLU A 232 3.63 14.49 29.69
C GLU A 232 2.34 14.46 30.52
N GLU A 233 1.25 13.95 29.96
CA GLU A 233 -0.03 13.82 30.67
C GLU A 233 0.06 12.86 31.86
N TYR A 234 0.75 11.73 31.73
CA TYR A 234 1.06 10.82 32.83
C TYR A 234 1.75 11.53 33.99
N HIS A 235 2.79 12.32 33.69
CA HIS A 235 3.52 13.07 34.70
C HIS A 235 2.64 14.17 35.32
N SER A 236 1.89 14.94 34.51
CA SER A 236 0.99 15.99 34.99
C SER A 236 -0.11 15.43 35.90
N ARG A 237 -0.76 14.33 35.52
CA ARG A 237 -1.78 13.67 36.34
C ARG A 237 -1.21 13.12 37.64
N TRP A 238 -0.01 12.54 37.60
CA TRP A 238 0.67 12.11 38.82
C TRP A 238 0.96 13.28 39.77
N GLN A 239 1.44 14.40 39.23
CA GLN A 239 1.66 15.62 40.02
C GLN A 239 0.34 16.13 40.63
N GLU A 240 -0.74 16.18 39.84
CA GLU A 240 -2.07 16.58 40.30
C GLU A 240 -2.60 15.66 41.43
N LEU A 241 -2.42 14.35 41.31
CA LEU A 241 -2.78 13.40 42.36
C LEU A 241 -2.00 13.62 43.64
N LEU A 242 -0.69 13.87 43.54
CA LEU A 242 0.17 14.15 44.69
C LEU A 242 -0.15 15.49 45.35
N SER A 243 -0.38 16.54 44.56
CA SER A 243 -0.77 17.87 45.07
C SER A 243 -2.16 17.87 45.70
N SER A 244 -3.10 17.08 45.15
CA SER A 244 -4.47 16.98 45.68
C SER A 244 -4.60 16.04 46.88
N ALA A 245 -3.54 15.29 47.24
CA ALA A 245 -3.57 14.30 48.33
C ALA A 245 -4.00 14.88 49.70
N GLY A 246 -3.87 16.19 49.92
CA GLY A 246 -4.30 16.85 51.16
C GLY A 246 -5.75 17.37 51.15
N THR A 247 -6.43 17.42 50.00
CA THR A 247 -7.78 18.02 49.89
C THR A 247 -8.83 16.93 49.72
N SER A 248 -9.56 16.64 50.80
CA SER A 248 -10.39 15.44 50.97
C SER A 248 -11.69 15.37 50.15
N GLN A 249 -11.88 16.23 49.13
CA GLN A 249 -13.19 16.40 48.49
C GLN A 249 -13.36 15.76 47.10
N SER A 250 -12.30 15.33 46.42
CA SER A 250 -12.42 14.73 45.08
C SER A 250 -12.41 13.21 45.15
N GLN A 251 -13.55 12.59 44.82
CA GLN A 251 -13.67 11.14 44.64
C GLN A 251 -12.85 10.70 43.41
N LEU A 252 -11.90 9.79 43.62
CA LEU A 252 -11.04 9.25 42.58
C LEU A 252 -11.67 7.99 41.97
N GLY A 253 -11.85 7.94 40.65
CA GLY A 253 -12.27 6.73 39.95
C GLY A 253 -11.08 5.92 39.42
N PHE A 254 -11.34 4.69 38.99
CA PHE A 254 -10.31 3.84 38.36
C PHE A 254 -9.61 4.52 37.17
N ARG A 255 -10.37 5.31 36.40
CA ARG A 255 -9.90 6.02 35.18
C ARG A 255 -9.04 7.25 35.47
N ASN A 256 -9.14 7.80 36.68
CA ASN A 256 -8.40 9.00 37.09
C ASN A 256 -6.97 8.66 37.52
N ILE A 257 -6.69 7.39 37.81
CA ILE A 257 -5.34 6.93 38.14
C ILE A 257 -4.50 6.91 36.85
N PRO A 258 -3.34 7.57 36.83
CA PRO A 258 -2.43 7.59 35.68
C PRO A 258 -1.71 6.26 35.54
N TRP A 259 -2.40 5.25 35.01
CA TRP A 259 -1.82 3.95 34.70
C TRP A 259 -0.70 4.08 33.65
N PRO A 260 0.40 3.32 33.75
CA PRO A 260 1.54 3.41 32.82
C PRO A 260 1.26 2.69 31.49
N VAL A 261 0.16 3.05 30.82
CA VAL A 261 -0.27 2.47 29.54
C VAL A 261 -0.81 3.57 28.62
N LEU A 262 -0.54 3.47 27.31
CA LEU A 262 -0.92 4.50 26.36
C LEU A 262 -2.43 4.77 26.31
N SER A 263 -3.25 3.72 26.48
CA SER A 263 -4.72 3.80 26.46
C SER A 263 -5.32 4.61 27.61
N ALA A 264 -4.57 4.80 28.72
CA ALA A 264 -5.00 5.60 29.85
C ALA A 264 -4.94 7.12 29.61
N HIS A 265 -4.21 7.53 28.59
CA HIS A 265 -3.94 8.94 28.29
C HIS A 265 -4.81 9.42 27.14
N ARG A 266 -5.44 10.59 27.33
CA ARG A 266 -6.28 11.18 26.29
C ARG A 266 -5.37 11.50 25.11
N GLN A 267 -5.77 11.08 23.94
CA GLN A 267 -5.09 11.53 22.74
C GLN A 267 -5.44 12.99 22.56
N LYS A 268 -4.44 13.87 22.36
CA LYS A 268 -4.71 15.25 21.98
C LYS A 268 -5.65 15.20 20.77
N PRO A 269 -6.87 15.77 20.85
CA PRO A 269 -7.80 15.71 19.74
C PRO A 269 -7.20 16.53 18.60
N GLU A 270 -6.53 15.86 17.65
CA GLU A 270 -6.03 16.53 16.44
C GLU A 270 -7.20 17.01 15.57
N LYS A 271 -8.42 16.53 15.83
CA LYS A 271 -9.67 17.01 15.23
C LYS A 271 -10.73 17.15 16.33
N LYS A 272 -11.29 18.35 16.44
CA LYS A 272 -12.22 18.79 17.49
C LYS A 272 -13.61 18.12 17.42
N ASP A 273 -13.88 17.35 16.36
CA ASP A 273 -15.24 16.92 15.98
C ASP A 273 -15.51 15.42 16.15
N ILE A 274 -14.57 14.64 16.69
CA ILE A 274 -14.85 13.25 17.07
C ILE A 274 -15.26 13.27 18.53
N LEU A 275 -16.55 12.98 18.77
CA LEU A 275 -17.18 12.77 20.07
C LEU A 275 -16.17 12.17 21.05
N GLU A 276 -15.97 12.83 22.19
CA GLU A 276 -14.98 12.46 23.20
C GLU A 276 -15.13 10.99 23.60
N ASP A 277 -14.33 10.10 23.00
CA ASP A 277 -14.29 8.71 23.42
C ASP A 277 -13.83 8.69 24.89
N PRO A 278 -14.68 8.26 25.82
CA PRO A 278 -14.35 8.30 27.23
C PRO A 278 -13.22 7.29 27.47
N ILE A 279 -12.09 7.74 28.04
CA ILE A 279 -10.87 6.97 28.37
C ILE A 279 -11.20 5.56 28.89
N SER A 280 -11.33 4.52 28.07
CA SER A 280 -11.72 3.19 28.52
C SER A 280 -10.48 2.36 28.82
N VAL A 281 -9.97 2.45 30.04
CA VAL A 281 -8.93 1.53 30.53
C VAL A 281 -9.64 0.35 31.21
N SER A 282 -9.40 -0.85 30.69
CA SER A 282 -9.77 -2.11 31.34
C SER A 282 -8.58 -2.69 32.10
N LEU A 283 -8.83 -3.67 32.96
CA LEU A 283 -7.77 -4.45 33.62
C LEU A 283 -6.93 -5.24 32.60
N ASP A 284 -7.53 -5.65 31.49
CA ASP A 284 -6.84 -6.41 30.43
C ASP A 284 -5.82 -5.56 29.66
N ASP A 285 -5.99 -4.23 29.66
CA ASP A 285 -5.04 -3.30 29.03
C ASP A 285 -3.74 -3.16 29.84
N LEU A 286 -3.76 -3.55 31.12
CA LEU A 286 -2.59 -3.54 32.02
C LEU A 286 -1.74 -4.78 31.81
N ASN A 287 -1.36 -5.04 30.56
CA ASN A 287 -0.52 -6.16 30.18
C ASN A 287 0.98 -5.78 30.24
N ARG A 288 1.82 -6.81 30.24
CA ARG A 288 3.28 -6.65 30.29
C ARG A 288 3.81 -5.80 29.15
N ASP A 289 3.35 -6.01 27.92
CA ASP A 289 3.87 -5.35 26.72
C ASP A 289 3.50 -3.86 26.66
N ALA A 290 2.30 -3.49 27.09
CA ALA A 290 1.82 -2.11 27.15
C ALA A 290 2.58 -1.31 28.21
N ILE A 291 2.81 -1.90 29.38
CA ILE A 291 3.59 -1.26 30.45
C ILE A 291 5.06 -1.12 30.04
N THR A 292 5.63 -2.18 29.45
CA THR A 292 7.02 -2.20 28.97
C THR A 292 7.23 -1.16 27.88
N SER A 293 6.36 -1.15 26.85
CA SER A 293 6.44 -0.18 25.76
C SER A 293 6.26 1.25 26.26
N PHE A 294 5.36 1.50 27.21
CA PHE A 294 5.14 2.85 27.74
C PHE A 294 6.32 3.38 28.56
N LEU A 295 6.90 2.55 29.45
CA LEU A 295 7.98 2.98 30.33
C LEU A 295 9.35 3.01 29.63
N LEU A 296 9.60 2.08 28.69
CA LEU A 296 10.94 1.80 28.17
C LEU A 296 11.22 2.32 26.75
N LEU A 297 10.25 2.89 26.04
CA LEU A 297 10.40 3.30 24.62
C LEU A 297 11.59 4.24 24.34
N SER A 298 12.12 4.92 25.37
CA SER A 298 13.12 5.98 25.23
C SER A 298 14.47 5.68 25.88
N THR A 299 14.63 4.55 26.57
CA THR A 299 15.86 4.26 27.33
C THR A 299 16.61 3.10 26.72
N TYR A 300 17.73 3.40 26.08
CA TYR A 300 18.69 2.39 25.62
C TYR A 300 19.66 1.98 26.73
N ASP A 301 19.86 2.84 27.74
CA ASP A 301 20.70 2.52 28.89
C ASP A 301 19.95 1.64 29.90
N SER A 302 20.57 0.52 30.25
CA SER A 302 20.08 -0.42 31.27
C SER A 302 19.97 0.24 32.66
N LYS A 303 20.83 1.22 32.97
CA LYS A 303 20.79 1.94 34.24
C LYS A 303 19.54 2.82 34.33
N GLU A 304 19.32 3.68 33.31
CA GLU A 304 18.12 4.54 33.24
C GLU A 304 16.83 3.72 33.23
N ARG A 305 16.85 2.56 32.54
CA ARG A 305 15.74 1.60 32.56
C ARG A 305 15.43 1.12 33.98
N LYS A 306 16.44 0.65 34.72
CA LYS A 306 16.26 0.18 36.11
C LYS A 306 15.77 1.30 37.02
N ASP A 307 16.28 2.52 36.86
CA ASP A 307 15.90 3.66 37.69
C ASP A 307 14.45 4.09 37.45
N LYS A 308 13.98 4.11 36.19
CA LYS A 308 12.56 4.36 35.87
C LYS A 308 11.64 3.26 36.40
N LEU A 309 12.05 1.99 36.31
CA LEU A 309 11.28 0.88 36.88
C LEU A 309 11.18 0.99 38.41
N ARG A 310 12.28 1.34 39.10
CA ARG A 310 12.27 1.57 40.55
C ARG A 310 11.39 2.76 40.93
N GLU A 311 11.49 3.87 40.20
CA GLU A 311 10.67 5.06 40.44
C GLU A 311 9.19 4.75 40.31
N THR A 312 8.80 4.06 39.23
CA THR A 312 7.40 3.65 39.01
C THR A 312 6.92 2.64 40.04
N PHE A 313 7.77 1.67 40.41
CA PHE A 313 7.48 0.72 41.48
C PHE A 313 7.21 1.43 42.82
N LEU A 314 8.02 2.42 43.18
CA LEU A 314 7.82 3.20 44.40
C LEU A 314 6.51 4.01 44.40
N ARG A 315 6.07 4.47 43.23
CA ARG A 315 4.78 5.18 43.07
C ARG A 315 3.58 4.24 43.20
N PHE A 316 3.70 3.03 42.67
CA PHE A 316 2.64 2.01 42.66
C PHE A 316 2.77 0.99 43.80
N HIS A 317 3.60 1.24 44.81
CA HIS A 317 3.75 0.32 45.94
C HIS A 317 2.42 0.16 46.69
N PRO A 318 1.91 -1.06 46.93
CA PRO A 318 0.57 -1.29 47.47
C PRO A 318 0.36 -0.56 48.80
N ASP A 319 1.25 -0.74 49.78
CA ASP A 319 1.15 -0.10 51.09
C ASP A 319 1.06 1.45 51.02
N LYS A 320 1.99 2.09 50.30
CA LYS A 320 2.00 3.56 50.16
C LYS A 320 0.82 4.09 49.36
N PHE A 321 0.38 3.34 48.35
CA PHE A 321 -0.73 3.72 47.50
C PHE A 321 -2.07 3.58 48.25
N GLU A 322 -2.26 2.48 48.98
CA GLU A 322 -3.46 2.24 49.78
C GLU A 322 -3.61 3.29 50.89
N GLY A 323 -2.54 3.58 51.63
CA GLY A 323 -2.58 4.58 52.70
C GLY A 323 -2.84 6.01 52.20
N ARG A 324 -2.43 6.37 50.99
CA ARG A 324 -2.52 7.75 50.46
C ARG A 324 -3.75 8.00 49.60
N PHE A 325 -4.14 7.04 48.76
CA PHE A 325 -5.11 7.28 47.70
C PHE A 325 -6.39 6.46 47.85
N MET A 326 -6.35 5.25 48.42
CA MET A 326 -7.54 4.38 48.47
C MET A 326 -8.70 4.96 49.26
N GLN A 327 -8.44 5.77 50.29
CA GLN A 327 -9.49 6.46 51.04
C GLN A 327 -10.30 7.44 50.17
N ARG A 328 -9.71 7.94 49.07
CA ARG A 328 -10.35 8.85 48.12
C ARG A 328 -11.01 8.10 46.96
N VAL A 329 -10.65 6.83 46.74
CA VAL A 329 -11.18 6.03 45.64
C VAL A 329 -12.62 5.62 45.95
N ARG A 330 -13.50 5.75 44.95
CA ARG A 330 -14.91 5.33 45.07
C ARG A 330 -14.97 3.86 45.49
N PRO A 331 -15.85 3.47 46.44
CA PRO A 331 -15.90 2.10 46.95
C PRO A 331 -16.10 1.06 45.84
N ASP A 332 -16.92 1.38 44.84
CA ASP A 332 -17.19 0.51 43.68
C ASP A 332 -15.95 0.24 42.79
N ASP A 333 -14.97 1.16 42.81
CA ASP A 333 -13.76 1.07 42.01
C ASP A 333 -12.56 0.56 42.83
N GLN A 334 -12.64 0.51 44.16
CA GLN A 334 -11.51 0.13 45.03
C GLN A 334 -10.95 -1.26 44.69
N GLU A 335 -11.83 -2.23 44.45
CA GLU A 335 -11.41 -3.59 44.08
C GLU A 335 -10.67 -3.60 42.74
N LYS A 336 -11.21 -2.90 41.72
CA LYS A 336 -10.58 -2.78 40.40
C LYS A 336 -9.22 -2.10 40.50
N VAL A 337 -9.12 -1.04 41.30
CA VAL A 337 -7.84 -0.34 41.54
C VAL A 337 -6.83 -1.27 42.18
N ARG A 338 -7.23 -2.05 43.19
CA ARG A 338 -6.34 -3.02 43.84
C ARG A 338 -5.86 -4.09 42.88
N MET A 339 -6.74 -4.63 42.04
CA MET A 339 -6.38 -5.61 41.00
C MET A 339 -5.43 -5.02 39.96
N GLY A 340 -5.72 -3.81 39.47
CA GLY A 340 -4.85 -3.10 38.52
C GLY A 340 -3.48 -2.79 39.11
N LEU A 341 -3.44 -2.36 40.37
CA LEU A 341 -2.21 -2.11 41.12
C LEU A 341 -1.39 -3.39 41.27
N ALA A 342 -2.01 -4.50 41.66
CA ALA A 342 -1.35 -5.79 41.78
C ALA A 342 -0.79 -6.27 40.43
N SER A 343 -1.52 -6.09 39.34
CA SER A 343 -1.05 -6.41 37.98
C SER A 343 0.20 -5.58 37.61
N VAL A 344 0.14 -4.26 37.79
CA VAL A 344 1.28 -3.36 37.50
C VAL A 344 2.50 -3.73 38.34
N VAL A 345 2.33 -3.93 39.65
CA VAL A 345 3.43 -4.29 40.56
C VAL A 345 4.06 -5.63 40.19
N ARG A 346 3.25 -6.64 39.81
CA ARG A 346 3.75 -7.93 39.32
C ARG A 346 4.60 -7.75 38.07
N VAL A 347 4.08 -7.04 37.06
CA VAL A 347 4.82 -6.76 35.81
C VAL A 347 6.11 -6.00 36.10
N LEU A 348 6.08 -4.99 36.98
CA LEU A 348 7.28 -4.23 37.34
C LEU A 348 8.34 -5.11 38.03
N ASN A 349 7.93 -6.03 38.92
CA ASN A 349 8.85 -6.99 39.54
C ASN A 349 9.47 -7.94 38.51
N ASP A 350 8.66 -8.48 37.60
CA ASP A 350 9.13 -9.37 36.53
C ASP A 350 10.17 -8.63 35.65
N LEU A 351 9.89 -7.38 35.27
CA LEU A 351 10.81 -6.55 34.48
C LEU A 351 12.09 -6.15 35.23
N MET A 352 12.03 -5.97 36.54
CA MET A 352 13.22 -5.71 37.36
C MET A 352 14.08 -6.97 37.54
N GLY A 353 13.46 -8.16 37.60
CA GLY A 353 14.16 -9.44 37.71
C GLY A 353 14.86 -9.86 36.42
N GLU A 354 14.25 -9.62 35.25
CA GLU A 354 14.83 -9.99 33.95
C GLU A 354 15.98 -9.09 33.49
N GLY A 355 16.04 -7.85 33.97
CA GLY A 355 17.16 -6.96 33.69
C GLY A 355 18.38 -7.18 34.60
N GLY A 356 18.33 -8.21 35.46
CA GLY A 356 19.33 -8.56 36.47
C GLY A 356 20.65 -9.04 35.92
#